data_AF-A0A9W9ZMR8-F1
#
_entry.id   AF-A0A9W9ZMR8-F1
#
_cell.length_a   1.000
_cell.length_b   1.000
_cell.length_c   1.000
_cell.angle_alpha   90.00
_cell.angle_beta   90.00
_cell.angle_gamma   90.00
#
_symmetry.space_group_name_H-M   'P 1'
#
loop_
_entity.id
_entity.type
_entity.pdbx_description
1 polymer ?
#
loop_
_entity_poly.entity_id
_entity_poly.type
_entity_poly.pdbx_seq_one_letter_code
_entity_poly.pdbx_strand_id
1 'polypeptide(L)'
;MANHAESLIQKGIPSAVLRCGKFEFVEAEDNLSDSSDDGHEEYLGEHDRQLLTDCETVKQIRNGASRIVFAHPEAIVTSKQGRSLLQTRAFQSNVVACVVDEAHCIDNW
;
A
#
# COMPACT_ATOMS: atom_id res chain seq x y z
N MET A 1 -13.01 0.73 3.89
CA MET A 1 -12.11 1.63 3.13
C MET A 1 -12.48 1.79 1.66
N ALA A 2 -12.74 0.72 0.89
CA ALA A 2 -13.06 0.80 -0.55
C ALA A 2 -14.18 1.80 -0.90
N ASN A 3 -15.34 1.69 -0.24
CA ASN A 3 -16.48 2.58 -0.47
C ASN A 3 -16.16 4.07 -0.21
N HIS A 4 -15.26 4.34 0.77
CA HIS A 4 -14.83 5.72 1.05
C HIS A 4 -13.94 6.27 -0.06
N ALA A 5 -12.98 5.46 -0.54
CA ALA A 5 -12.12 5.84 -1.66
C ALA A 5 -12.96 6.10 -2.92
N GLU A 6 -13.92 5.23 -3.24
CA GLU A 6 -14.82 5.39 -4.39
C GLU A 6 -15.67 6.68 -4.28
N SER A 7 -16.22 6.98 -3.10
CA SER A 7 -16.98 8.23 -2.89
C SER A 7 -16.13 9.48 -3.11
N LEU A 8 -14.85 9.44 -2.74
CA LEU A 8 -13.92 10.56 -2.96
C LEU A 8 -13.54 10.70 -4.43
N ILE A 9 -13.32 9.58 -5.14
CA ILE A 9 -13.07 9.57 -6.58
C ILE A 9 -14.27 10.17 -7.33
N GLN A 10 -15.50 9.82 -6.97
CA GLN A 10 -16.72 10.41 -7.56
C GLN A 10 -16.81 11.93 -7.35
N LYS A 11 -16.19 12.45 -6.28
CA LYS A 11 -16.08 13.88 -5.99
C LYS A 11 -14.86 14.54 -6.62
N GLY A 12 -14.11 13.82 -7.47
CA GLY A 12 -12.93 14.33 -8.15
C GLY A 12 -11.67 14.39 -7.26
N ILE A 13 -11.62 13.65 -6.15
CA ILE A 13 -10.46 13.54 -5.27
C ILE A 13 -9.76 12.21 -5.55
N PRO A 14 -8.59 12.22 -6.21
CA PRO A 14 -7.84 10.99 -6.50
C PRO A 14 -7.51 10.27 -5.20
N SER A 15 -8.08 9.09 -5.01
CA SER A 15 -7.98 8.32 -3.78
C SER A 15 -7.72 6.85 -4.11
N ALA A 16 -6.96 6.16 -3.27
CA ALA A 16 -6.62 4.76 -3.47
C ALA A 16 -6.72 3.97 -2.16
N VAL A 17 -6.85 2.64 -2.28
CA VAL A 17 -6.75 1.72 -1.15
C VAL A 17 -5.52 0.85 -1.34
N LEU A 18 -4.59 0.94 -0.39
CA LEU A 18 -3.46 0.03 -0.27
C LEU A 18 -3.87 -1.14 0.62
N ARG A 19 -3.97 -2.31 0.03
CA ARG A 19 -4.22 -3.59 0.71
C ARG A 19 -2.96 -4.43 0.78
N CYS A 20 -2.89 -5.29 1.80
CA CYS A 20 -1.78 -6.21 1.98
C CYS A 20 -1.75 -7.21 0.82
N GLY A 21 -0.68 -7.18 0.02
CA GLY A 21 -0.46 -8.15 -1.03
C GLY A 21 1.00 -8.57 -1.12
N LYS A 22 1.21 -9.87 -1.40
CA LYS A 22 2.50 -10.40 -1.84
C LYS A 22 2.64 -10.10 -3.33
N PHE A 23 3.00 -8.86 -3.68
CA PHE A 23 3.43 -8.52 -5.03
C PHE A 23 4.90 -8.14 -4.98
N GLU A 24 5.75 -8.99 -5.56
CA GLU A 24 7.13 -8.63 -5.86
C GLU A 24 7.12 -7.73 -7.09
N PHE A 25 7.58 -6.49 -6.92
CA PHE A 25 7.99 -5.71 -8.06
C PHE A 25 9.33 -6.24 -8.54
N VAL A 26 9.39 -6.73 -9.77
CA VAL A 26 10.64 -6.78 -10.51
C VAL A 26 10.98 -5.33 -10.86
N GLU A 27 11.83 -4.69 -10.05
CA GLU A 27 12.32 -3.35 -10.37
C GLU A 27 13.22 -3.43 -11.61
N ALA A 28 12.99 -2.57 -12.60
CA ALA A 28 14.03 -2.23 -13.56
C ALA A 28 15.02 -1.33 -12.81
N GLU A 29 16.12 -1.96 -12.40
CA GLU A 29 17.34 -1.44 -11.77
C GLU A 29 17.36 0.03 -11.33
N ASP A 30 17.22 0.24 -10.02
CA ASP A 30 18.10 1.14 -9.28
C ASP A 30 18.69 0.35 -8.11
N ASN A 31 20.02 0.18 -8.16
CA ASN A 31 20.79 -0.72 -7.28
C ASN A 31 20.64 -0.34 -5.78
N LEU A 32 19.98 -1.20 -5.01
CA LEU A 32 20.16 -1.35 -3.57
C LEU A 32 20.12 -2.83 -3.22
N SER A 33 21.27 -3.32 -2.74
CA SER A 33 21.54 -4.71 -2.36
C SER A 33 20.86 -5.12 -1.05
N ASP A 34 20.63 -6.44 -0.96
CA ASP A 34 20.46 -7.28 0.25
C ASP A 34 19.02 -7.38 0.80
N SER A 35 18.46 -8.54 1.14
CA SER A 35 18.99 -9.89 1.40
C SER A 35 17.96 -10.97 1.08
N SER A 36 18.44 -12.21 0.90
CA SER A 36 17.70 -13.46 0.68
C SER A 36 16.48 -13.65 1.60
N ASP A 37 15.32 -13.96 1.01
CA ASP A 37 14.12 -14.40 1.74
C ASP A 37 13.67 -15.75 1.18
N ASP A 38 13.62 -16.76 2.06
CA ASP A 38 13.26 -18.13 1.74
C ASP A 38 11.77 -18.21 1.38
N GLY A 39 11.48 -18.27 0.08
CA GLY A 39 10.13 -18.29 -0.46
C GLY A 39 9.30 -19.48 0.00
N HIS A 40 8.52 -19.29 1.07
CA HIS A 40 7.37 -20.14 1.37
C HIS A 40 6.17 -19.61 0.56
N GLU A 41 5.91 -20.24 -0.60
CA GLU A 41 4.68 -20.04 -1.39
C GLU A 41 3.48 -20.56 -0.61
N GLU A 42 2.94 -19.74 0.28
CA GLU A 42 1.65 -19.98 0.89
C GLU A 42 0.57 -19.75 -0.18
N TYR A 43 -0.07 -20.85 -0.61
CA TYR A 43 -1.18 -20.82 -1.57
C TYR A 43 -2.34 -20.00 -1.00
N LEU A 44 -2.42 -18.72 -1.40
CA LEU A 44 -3.54 -17.85 -1.08
C LEU A 44 -4.80 -18.34 -1.80
N GLY A 45 -5.90 -18.50 -1.06
CA GLY A 45 -7.18 -18.91 -1.63
C GLY A 45 -7.70 -17.88 -2.64
N GLU A 46 -8.57 -18.29 -3.56
CA GLU A 46 -9.15 -17.38 -4.57
C GLU A 46 -9.85 -16.15 -3.94
N HIS A 47 -10.41 -16.31 -2.73
CA HIS A 47 -10.99 -15.23 -1.95
C HIS A 47 -9.97 -14.15 -1.53
N ASP A 48 -8.72 -14.53 -1.25
CA ASP A 48 -7.67 -13.59 -0.82
C ASP A 48 -7.11 -12.78 -1.99
N ARG A 49 -7.21 -13.31 -3.23
CA ARG A 49 -6.77 -12.59 -4.44
C ARG A 49 -7.57 -11.30 -4.68
N GLN A 50 -8.82 -11.27 -4.25
CA GLN A 50 -9.71 -10.10 -4.33
C GLN A 50 -9.39 -9.04 -3.25
N LEU A 51 -8.55 -9.39 -2.28
CA LEU A 51 -8.03 -8.49 -1.25
C LEU A 51 -6.69 -7.87 -1.64
N LEU A 52 -6.14 -8.17 -2.82
CA LEU A 52 -4.88 -7.59 -3.26
C LEU A 52 -5.07 -6.18 -3.83
N THR A 53 -4.04 -5.35 -3.69
CA THR A 53 -3.94 -4.11 -4.46
C THR A 53 -3.53 -4.48 -5.89
N ASP A 54 -4.26 -4.01 -6.90
CA ASP A 54 -3.88 -4.24 -8.29
C ASP A 54 -2.62 -3.42 -8.65
N CYS A 55 -1.88 -3.90 -9.65
CA CYS A 55 -0.60 -3.31 -10.03
C CYS A 55 -0.71 -1.86 -10.52
N GLU A 56 -1.86 -1.47 -11.08
CA GLU A 56 -2.09 -0.11 -11.55
C GLU A 56 -2.28 0.83 -10.36
N THR A 57 -3.12 0.46 -9.39
CA THR A 57 -3.29 1.22 -8.14
C THR A 57 -1.96 1.45 -7.43
N VAL A 58 -1.09 0.44 -7.36
CA VAL A 58 0.23 0.62 -6.72
C VAL A 58 1.11 1.59 -7.49
N LYS A 59 1.11 1.55 -8.83
CA LYS A 59 1.84 2.54 -9.65
C LYS A 59 1.30 3.96 -9.44
N GLN A 60 -0.02 4.13 -9.37
CA GLN A 60 -0.64 5.42 -9.12
C GLN A 60 -0.24 5.99 -7.74
N ILE A 61 -0.19 5.15 -6.70
CA ILE A 61 0.30 5.55 -5.37
C ILE A 61 1.78 5.91 -5.45
N ARG A 62 2.62 5.06 -6.04
CA ARG A 62 4.08 5.26 -6.14
C ARG A 62 4.46 6.55 -6.88
N ASN A 63 3.70 6.90 -7.92
CA ASN A 63 3.93 8.09 -8.72
C ASN A 63 3.32 9.36 -8.09
N GLY A 64 2.67 9.26 -6.92
CA GLY A 64 2.04 10.40 -6.25
C GLY A 64 0.76 10.89 -6.92
N ALA A 65 0.10 10.08 -7.75
CA ALA A 65 -1.15 10.43 -8.43
C ALA A 65 -2.36 10.37 -7.49
N SER A 66 -2.24 9.67 -6.35
CA SER A 66 -3.26 9.62 -5.31
C SER A 66 -3.04 10.71 -4.27
N ARG A 67 -4.09 11.48 -3.95
CA ARG A 67 -4.07 12.49 -2.88
C ARG A 67 -4.34 11.91 -1.50
N ILE A 68 -5.17 10.86 -1.43
CA ILE A 68 -5.51 10.15 -0.20
C ILE A 68 -5.29 8.66 -0.44
N VAL A 69 -4.53 8.03 0.45
CA VAL A 69 -4.30 6.59 0.43
C VAL A 69 -4.86 6.01 1.73
N PHE A 70 -5.87 5.16 1.61
CA PHE A 70 -6.39 4.38 2.72
C PHE A 70 -5.60 3.10 2.83
N ALA A 71 -5.18 2.73 4.03
CA ALA A 71 -4.49 1.49 4.28
C ALA A 71 -4.85 0.96 5.65
N HIS A 72 -4.93 -0.35 5.78
CA HIS A 72 -4.85 -0.98 7.09
C HIS A 72 -3.38 -1.03 7.56
N PRO A 73 -3.10 -1.03 8.88
CA PRO A 73 -1.73 -1.00 9.39
C PRO A 73 -0.83 -2.11 8.83
N GLU A 74 -1.34 -3.32 8.66
CA GLU A 74 -0.62 -4.48 8.12
C GLU A 74 -0.20 -4.30 6.65
N ALA A 75 -0.97 -3.54 5.87
CA ALA A 75 -0.62 -3.23 4.48
C ALA A 75 0.61 -2.32 4.37
N ILE A 76 0.92 -1.57 5.44
CA ILE A 76 2.08 -0.69 5.52
C ILE A 76 3.25 -1.39 6.22
N VAL A 77 3.00 -1.98 7.40
CA VAL A 77 4.05 -2.49 8.28
C VAL A 77 4.53 -3.88 7.86
N THR A 78 3.60 -4.78 7.54
CA THR A 78 3.91 -6.19 7.26
C THR A 78 4.33 -6.41 5.81
N SER A 79 3.73 -5.68 4.87
CA SER A 79 4.04 -5.81 3.43
C SER A 79 5.37 -5.14 3.05
N LYS A 80 6.24 -5.88 2.33
CA LYS A 80 7.45 -5.31 1.70
C LYS A 80 7.09 -4.16 0.75
N GLN A 81 6.04 -4.33 -0.05
CA GLN A 81 5.55 -3.30 -0.97
C GLN A 81 5.13 -2.02 -0.22
N GLY A 82 4.38 -2.16 0.86
CA GLY A 82 3.98 -1.03 1.72
C GLY A 82 5.18 -0.27 2.28
N ARG A 83 6.15 -1.00 2.86
CA ARG A 83 7.39 -0.40 3.39
C ARG A 83 8.22 0.30 2.30
N SER A 84 8.37 -0.33 1.13
CA SER A 84 9.10 0.25 0.02
C SER A 84 8.42 1.52 -0.52
N LEU A 85 7.08 1.59 -0.55
CA LEU A 85 6.35 2.80 -0.93
C LEU A 85 6.70 4.00 -0.02
N LEU A 86 6.78 3.79 1.30
CA LEU A 86 7.17 4.83 2.26
C LEU A 86 8.59 5.37 2.04
N GLN A 87 9.47 4.57 1.44
CA GLN A 87 10.84 4.94 1.15
C GLN A 87 11.00 5.71 -0.17
N THR A 88 9.95 5.80 -0.99
CA THR A 88 10.03 6.50 -2.27
C THR A 88 10.13 8.02 -2.09
N ARG A 89 10.86 8.67 -2.99
CA ARG A 89 11.00 10.13 -3.00
C ARG A 89 9.64 10.84 -3.10
N ALA A 90 8.73 10.30 -3.92
CA ALA A 90 7.39 10.84 -4.08
C ALA A 90 6.63 10.83 -2.74
N PHE A 91 6.66 9.72 -2.00
CA PHE A 91 6.01 9.65 -0.70
C PHE A 91 6.66 10.60 0.32
N GLN A 92 8.00 10.57 0.44
CA GLN A 92 8.73 11.41 1.40
C GLN A 92 8.62 12.91 1.13
N SER A 93 8.47 13.33 -0.13
CA SER A 93 8.40 14.74 -0.51
C SER A 93 6.97 15.29 -0.52
N ASN A 94 5.97 14.45 -0.81
CA ASN A 94 4.60 14.90 -1.06
C ASN A 94 3.63 14.60 0.09
N VAL A 95 3.93 13.63 0.97
CA VAL A 95 3.04 13.29 2.08
C VAL A 95 3.20 14.32 3.19
N VAL A 96 2.13 15.04 3.47
CA VAL A 96 2.09 16.12 4.47
C VAL A 96 1.50 15.70 5.81
N ALA A 97 0.77 14.59 5.84
CA ALA A 97 0.09 14.11 7.04
C ALA A 97 -0.16 12.60 6.98
N CYS A 98 -0.21 11.97 8.17
CA CYS A 98 -0.71 10.63 8.38
C CYS A 98 -1.89 10.72 9.35
N VAL A 99 -2.99 10.02 9.04
CA VAL A 99 -4.21 9.99 9.87
C VAL A 99 -4.45 8.56 10.29
N VAL A 100 -4.58 8.33 11.60
CA VAL A 100 -4.90 7.03 12.15
C VAL A 100 -6.37 7.05 12.58
N ASP A 101 -7.18 6.26 11.86
CA ASP A 101 -8.56 6.02 12.24
C ASP A 101 -8.62 5.03 13.43
N GLU A 102 -9.62 5.18 14.28
CA GLU A 102 -9.78 4.38 15.50
C GLU A 102 -8.51 4.30 16.36
N ALA A 103 -7.86 5.45 16.60
CA ALA A 103 -6.61 5.53 17.36
C ALA A 103 -6.68 4.90 18.76
N HIS A 104 -7.89 4.76 19.32
CA HIS A 104 -8.12 4.05 20.58
C HIS A 104 -7.71 2.56 20.52
N CYS A 105 -7.64 1.96 19.33
CA CYS A 105 -7.16 0.58 19.13
C CYS A 105 -5.66 0.41 19.39
N ILE A 106 -4.87 1.50 19.38
CA ILE A 106 -3.40 1.41 19.57
C ILE A 106 -3.04 0.93 20.97
N ASP A 107 -3.80 1.33 21.99
CA ASP A 107 -3.56 0.96 23.39
C ASP A 107 -4.24 -0.36 23.77
N ASN A 108 -5.26 -0.76 23.01
CA ASN A 108 -6.06 -1.96 23.27
C ASN A 108 -5.48 -3.24 22.61
N TRP A 109 -4.45 -3.12 21.77
CA TRP A 109 -3.78 -4.21 21.05
C TRP A 109 -2.39 -4.46 21.63
#